data_AF-A0A8J6XX68-F1
#
_entry.id   AF-A0A8J6XX68-F1
#
_cell.length_a   1.000
_cell.length_b   1.000
_cell.length_c   1.000
_cell.angle_alpha   90.00
_cell.angle_beta   90.00
_cell.angle_gamma   90.00
#
_symmetry.space_group_name_H-M   'P 1'
#
loop_
_entity.id
_entity.type
_entity.pdbx_description
1 polymer ?
#
loop_
_entity_poly.entity_id
_entity_poly.type
_entity_poly.pdbx_seq_one_letter_code
_entity_poly.pdbx_strand_id
1 'polypeptide(L)' 'MGKLGYRAANVGLRDLNLGYDAFMKRIKGAAFPFISSNVVQKDTGEPVFKPYVILDVEMSA' A
#
# COMPACT_ATOMS: atom_id res chain seq x y z
N MET A 1 -2.96 4.00 12.53
CA MET A 1 -1.90 3.19 11.88
C MET A 1 -0.53 3.83 12.01
N GLY A 2 -0.30 5.06 11.54
CA GLY A 2 1.02 5.72 11.68
C GLY A 2 1.48 5.85 13.14
N LYS A 3 0.61 6.34 14.03
CA LYS A 3 0.89 6.39 15.48
C LYS A 3 1.02 5.02 16.16
N LEU A 4 0.58 3.95 15.50
CA LEU A 4 0.68 2.57 16.00
C LEU A 4 1.94 1.85 15.47
N GLY A 5 2.82 2.55 14.75
CA GLY A 5 4.08 1.96 14.26
C GLY A 5 3.95 1.06 13.04
N TYR A 6 2.82 1.11 12.30
CA TYR A 6 2.71 0.38 11.03
C TYR A 6 3.74 0.90 10.04
N ARG A 7 4.57 0.01 9.50
CA ARG A 7 5.62 0.36 8.54
C ARG A 7 5.26 0.08 7.08
N ALA A 8 4.23 -0.72 6.84
CA ALA A 8 3.63 -0.96 5.53
C ALA A 8 2.21 -1.54 5.72
N ALA A 9 1.37 -1.46 4.68
CA ALA A 9 0.08 -2.15 4.64
C ALA A 9 -0.14 -2.82 3.27
N ASN A 10 -0.69 -4.02 3.28
CA ASN A 10 -1.10 -4.70 2.04
C ASN A 10 -2.48 -4.18 1.60
N VAL A 11 -2.66 -3.97 0.29
CA VAL A 11 -3.98 -3.63 -0.29
C VAL A 11 -4.83 -4.90 -0.42
N GLY A 12 -5.99 -4.90 0.23
CA GLY A 12 -6.98 -5.96 0.16
C GLY A 12 -8.13 -5.66 -0.82
N LEU A 13 -8.96 -6.67 -1.07
CA LEU A 13 -10.11 -6.55 -1.97
C LEU A 13 -11.07 -5.41 -1.56
N ARG A 14 -11.37 -5.29 -0.26
CA ARG A 14 -12.36 -4.32 0.24
C ARG A 14 -11.86 -2.87 0.20
N ASP A 15 -10.55 -2.67 0.14
CA ASP A 15 -9.95 -1.33 0.07
C ASP A 15 -10.32 -0.61 -1.24
N LEU A 16 -10.56 -1.39 -2.30
CA LEU A 16 -10.89 -0.91 -3.64
C LEU A 16 -12.40 -0.86 -3.93
N ASN A 17 -13.27 -1.19 -2.95
CA ASN A 17 -14.72 -1.26 -3.17
C ASN A 17 -15.35 0.06 -3.66
N LEU A 18 -14.75 1.21 -3.34
CA LEU A 18 -15.21 2.52 -3.79
C LEU A 18 -14.42 3.05 -5.00
N GLY A 19 -13.63 2.20 -5.64
CA GLY A 19 -12.77 2.55 -6.77
C GLY A 19 -11.35 2.96 -6.37
N TYR A 20 -10.44 2.81 -7.33
CA TYR A 20 -9.01 3.12 -7.17
C TYR A 20 -8.76 4.59 -6.80
N ASP A 21 -9.38 5.54 -7.50
CA ASP A 21 -9.14 6.97 -7.25
C ASP A 21 -9.59 7.41 -5.85
N ALA A 22 -10.72 6.89 -5.39
CA ALA A 22 -11.22 7.15 -4.04
C ALA A 22 -10.26 6.59 -2.98
N PHE A 23 -9.72 5.39 -3.21
CA PHE A 23 -8.71 4.80 -2.34
C PHE A 23 -7.43 5.63 -2.32
N MET A 24 -6.88 6.00 -3.48
CA MET A 24 -5.68 6.83 -3.60
C MET A 24 -5.83 8.18 -2.89
N LYS A 25 -7.00 8.83 -3.01
CA LYS A 25 -7.30 10.08 -2.29
C LYS A 25 -7.29 9.89 -0.76
N ARG A 26 -7.79 8.76 -0.25
CA ARG A 26 -7.80 8.44 1.19
C ARG A 26 -6.41 8.17 1.74
N ILE A 27 -5.55 7.49 0.97
CA ILE A 27 -4.22 7.09 1.44
C ILE A 27 -3.13 8.14 1.17
N LYS A 28 -3.45 9.24 0.48
CA LYS A 28 -2.49 10.30 0.12
C LYS A 28 -1.71 10.87 1.31
N GLY A 29 -2.30 10.88 2.51
CA GLY A 29 -1.66 11.34 3.75
C GLY A 29 -1.11 10.24 4.66
N ALA A 30 -1.09 8.99 4.21
CA ALA A 30 -0.58 7.89 5.02
C ALA A 30 0.93 8.01 5.23
N ALA A 31 1.38 7.82 6.47
CA ALA A 31 2.79 7.88 6.85
C ALA A 31 3.61 6.63 6.46
N PHE A 32 2.96 5.62 5.87
CA PHE A 32 3.56 4.35 5.47
C PHE A 32 3.00 3.93 4.10
N PRO A 33 3.76 3.16 3.31
CA PRO A 33 3.32 2.74 1.98
C PRO A 33 2.21 1.68 2.05
N PHE A 34 1.32 1.74 1.05
CA PHE A 34 0.46 0.63 0.66
C PHE A 34 1.12 -0.17 -0.46
N ILE A 35 1.16 -1.49 -0.35
CA ILE A 35 1.83 -2.41 -1.29
C ILE A 35 0.88 -3.48 -1.81
N SER A 36 1.15 -3.98 -3.02
CA SER A 36 0.51 -5.17 -3.59
C SER A 36 1.30 -5.62 -4.83
N SER A 37 1.53 -6.93 -4.96
CA SER A 37 2.30 -7.50 -6.07
C SER A 37 1.44 -7.94 -7.26
N ASN A 38 0.11 -7.94 -7.13
CA ASN A 38 -0.79 -8.59 -8.10
C ASN A 38 -1.90 -7.68 -8.63
N VAL A 39 -1.94 -6.41 -8.24
CA VAL A 39 -2.90 -5.44 -8.81
C VAL A 39 -2.21 -4.63 -9.89
N VAL A 40 -2.77 -4.68 -11.09
CA VAL A 40 -2.21 -4.07 -12.30
C VAL A 40 -3.24 -3.20 -13.02
N GLN A 41 -2.78 -2.21 -13.78
CA GLN A 41 -3.63 -1.50 -14.74
C GLN A 41 -4.02 -2.45 -15.87
N LYS A 42 -5.30 -2.45 -16.23
CA LYS A 42 -5.83 -3.36 -17.25
C LYS A 42 -5.20 -3.13 -18.63
N ASP A 43 -4.94 -1.87 -18.97
CA ASP A 43 -4.49 -1.49 -20.32
C ASP A 43 -2.99 -1.72 -20.52
N THR A 44 -2.17 -1.51 -19.48
CA THR A 44 -0.70 -1.59 -19.57
C THR A 44 -0.11 -2.84 -18.92
N GLY A 45 -0.86 -3.52 -18.04
CA GLY A 45 -0.35 -4.61 -17.21
C GLY A 45 0.62 -4.14 -16.12
N GLU A 46 0.84 -2.83 -15.96
CA GLU A 46 1.78 -2.30 -14.99
C GLU A 46 1.21 -2.32 -13.57
N PRO A 47 2.03 -2.62 -12.54
CA PRO A 47 1.60 -2.55 -11.14
C PRO A 47 1.12 -1.15 -10.75
N VAL A 48 -0.05 -1.07 -10.09
CA VAL A 48 -0.59 0.22 -9.58
C VAL A 48 -0.10 0.57 -8.18
N PHE A 49 0.47 -0.42 -7.48
CA PHE A 49 1.12 -0.26 -6.18
C PHE A 49 2.56 -0.74 -6.29
N LYS A 50 3.41 -0.29 -5.36
CA LYS A 50 4.73 -0.92 -5.22
C LYS A 50 4.52 -2.39 -4.80
N PRO A 51 5.21 -3.35 -5.44
CA PRO A 51 5.04 -4.77 -5.11
C PRO A 51 5.55 -5.10 -3.71
N TYR A 52 6.59 -4.40 -3.25
CA TYR A 52 7.18 -4.62 -1.94
C TYR A 52 7.85 -3.35 -1.40
N VAL A 53 8.21 -3.39 -0.13
CA VAL A 53 9.12 -2.46 0.53
C VAL A 53 10.09 -3.26 1.40
N ILE A 54 11.37 -2.91 1.32
CA ILE A 54 12.41 -3.47 2.20
C ILE A 54 12.59 -2.47 3.33
N LEU A 55 12.55 -2.95 4.57
CA LEU A 55 12.63 -2.12 5.76
C LEU A 55 13.74 -2.66 6.66
N ASP A 56 14.74 -1.85 6.94
CA ASP A 56 15.73 -2.18 7.95
C ASP A 56 15.07 -2.17 9.33
N VAL A 57 15.39 -3.16 10.15
CA VAL A 57 14.88 -3.28 11.52
C VAL A 57 16.09 -3.30 12.43
N GLU A 58 16.21 -2.29 13.29
CA GLU A 58 17.13 -2.39 14.40
C GLU A 58 16.58 -3.41 15.39
N MET A 59 17.37 -4.45 15.64
CA MET A 59 17.05 -5.44 16.66
C MET A 59 17.47 -4.87 18.01
N SER A 60 16.52 -4.53 18.87
CA SER A 60 16.81 -4.28 20.28
C SER A 60 17.05 -5.63 20.98
N ALA A 61 18.23 -5.80 21.57
CA ALA A 61 18.58 -6.95 22.41
C ALA A 61 17.77 -6.99 23.72
#